data_AF-A0A3D3TTA9-F1
#
_entry.id   AF-A0A3D3TTA9-F1
#
_cell.length_a   1.000
_cell.length_b   1.000
_cell.length_c   1.000
_cell.angle_alpha   90.00
_cell.angle_beta   90.00
_cell.angle_gamma   90.00
#
_symmetry.space_group_name_H-M   'P 1'
#
loop_
_entity.id
_entity.type
_entity.pdbx_description
1 polymer ?
#
loop_
_entity_poly.entity_id
_entity_poly.type
_entity_poly.pdbx_seq_one_letter_code
_entity_poly.pdbx_strand_id
1 'polypeptide(L)' 'INPFTNMYLLGSVVISVTALLLVIYVPMLQGIFHTMSIGIGQWAIIVFFSGIISFINSIATFVGNRT' A
#
# COMPACT_ATOMS: atom_id res chain seq x y z
N ILE A 1 -10.80 -11.56 0.00
CA ILE A 1 -10.61 -10.53 1.06
C ILE A 1 -11.69 -9.48 0.86
N ASN A 2 -12.55 -9.24 1.86
CA ASN A 2 -13.53 -8.15 1.81
C ASN A 2 -12.94 -6.95 2.57
N PRO A 3 -12.37 -5.95 1.88
CA PRO A 3 -11.70 -4.83 2.54
C PRO A 3 -12.66 -3.95 3.36
N PHE A 4 -13.97 -4.05 3.10
CA PHE A 4 -15.01 -3.27 3.77
C PHE A 4 -15.60 -3.96 5.02
N THR A 5 -15.14 -5.16 5.39
CA THR A 5 -15.63 -5.83 6.61
C THR A 5 -15.24 -5.07 7.88
N ASN A 6 -14.07 -4.41 7.87
CA ASN A 6 -13.60 -3.63 9.00
C ASN A 6 -13.22 -2.23 8.56
N MET A 7 -14.16 -1.29 8.74
CA MET A 7 -13.97 0.11 8.35
C MET A 7 -12.84 0.78 9.15
N TYR A 8 -12.59 0.35 10.39
CA TYR A 8 -11.46 0.87 11.18
C TYR A 8 -10.13 0.47 10.55
N LEU A 9 -10.00 -0.79 10.14
CA LEU A 9 -8.80 -1.30 9.47
C LEU A 9 -8.58 -0.55 8.14
N LEU A 10 -9.64 -0.36 7.36
CA LEU A 10 -9.58 0.43 6.13
C LEU A 10 -9.13 1.87 6.40
N GLY A 11 -9.70 2.53 7.42
CA GLY A 11 -9.31 3.88 7.84
C GLY A 11 -7.84 3.96 8.27
N SER A 12 -7.35 2.99 9.04
CA SER A 12 -5.94 2.91 9.44
C SER A 12 -5.00 2.79 8.23
N VAL A 13 -5.37 1.99 7.23
CA VAL A 13 -4.58 1.85 6.00
C VAL A 13 -4.60 3.15 5.18
N VAL A 14 -5.74 3.83 5.09
CA VAL A 14 -5.81 5.13 4.40
C VAL A 14 -4.90 6.15 5.08
N ILE A 15 -4.95 6.25 6.41
CA ILE A 15 -4.11 7.18 7.18
C ILE A 15 -2.62 6.90 6.95
N SER A 16 -2.20 5.62 6.95
CA SER A 16 -0.79 5.26 6.73
C SER A 16 -0.32 5.58 5.30
N VAL A 17 -1.15 5.31 4.30
CA VAL A 17 -0.85 5.67 2.90
C VAL A 17 -0.78 7.19 2.73
N THR A 18 -1.70 7.95 3.33
CA THR A 18 -1.66 9.41 3.32
C THR A 18 -0.38 9.95 3.97
N ALA A 19 0.03 9.39 5.11
CA ALA A 19 1.29 9.78 5.76
C ALA A 19 2.51 9.54 4.85
N LEU A 20 2.57 8.41 4.14
CA LEU A 20 3.63 8.14 3.16
C LEU A 20 3.62 9.15 2.01
N LEU A 21 2.45 9.50 1.49
CA LEU A 21 2.32 10.52 0.45
C LEU A 21 2.82 11.88 0.94
N LEU A 22 2.50 12.28 2.18
CA LEU A 22 3.01 13.51 2.77
C LEU A 22 4.54 13.50 2.85
N VAL A 23 5.15 12.40 3.28
CA VAL A 23 6.62 12.26 3.36
C VAL A 23 7.28 12.33 1.98
N ILE A 24 6.62 11.86 0.92
CA ILE A 24 7.17 11.84 -0.44
C ILE A 24 6.96 13.16 -1.18
N TYR A 25 5.99 14.00 -0.81
CA TYR A 25 5.66 15.22 -1.56
C TYR A 25 5.84 16.54 -0.79
N VAL A 26 5.97 16.51 0.53
CA VAL A 26 6.19 17.73 1.32
C VAL A 26 7.70 18.00 1.46
N PRO A 27 8.21 19.16 1.00
CA PRO A 27 9.65 19.42 0.94
C PRO A 27 10.34 19.44 2.31
N MET A 28 9.66 19.90 3.36
CA MET A 28 10.18 19.85 4.73
C MET A 28 10.42 18.40 5.19
N LEU A 29 9.47 17.50 4.89
CA LEU A 29 9.54 16.10 5.28
C LEU A 29 10.53 15.33 4.40
N GLN A 30 10.58 15.63 3.10
CA GLN A 30 11.57 15.05 2.18
C GLN A 30 13.01 15.28 2.65
N GLY A 31 13.33 16.48 3.14
CA GLY A 31 14.65 16.78 3.69
C GLY A 31 15.01 15.98 4.95
N ILE A 32 14.02 15.68 5.81
CA ILE A 32 14.23 14.88 7.03
C ILE A 32 14.38 13.40 6.69
N PHE A 33 13.48 12.87 5.86
CA PHE A 33 13.41 11.45 5.52
C PHE A 33 14.30 11.06 4.32
N HIS A 34 15.01 12.03 3.73
CA HIS A 34 15.87 11.84 2.55
C HIS A 34 15.13 11.15 1.40
N THR A 35 13.87 11.51 1.18
CA THR A 35 13.02 10.95 0.12
C THR A 35 13.05 11.81 -1.13
N MET A 36 12.83 11.19 -2.29
CA MET A 36 12.72 11.87 -3.57
C MET A 36 11.30 11.72 -4.13
N SER A 37 10.88 12.70 -4.92
CA SER A 37 9.60 12.65 -5.63
C SER A 37 9.58 11.48 -6.62
N ILE A 38 8.48 10.74 -6.62
CA ILE A 38 8.28 9.53 -7.44
C ILE A 38 7.51 9.92 -8.71
N GLY A 39 8.03 9.51 -9.87
CA GLY A 39 7.38 9.69 -11.17
C GLY A 39 6.27 8.67 -11.42
N ILE A 40 5.38 8.96 -12.39
CA ILE A 40 4.20 8.11 -12.66
C ILE A 40 4.56 6.66 -13.05
N GLY A 41 5.70 6.47 -13.73
CA GLY A 41 6.18 5.13 -14.12
C GLY A 41 6.64 4.29 -12.91
N GLN A 42 7.26 4.92 -11.93
CA GLN A 42 7.67 4.25 -10.69
C GLN A 42 6.44 3.89 -9.84
N TRP A 43 5.43 4.75 -9.80
CA TRP A 43 4.14 4.43 -9.17
C TRP A 43 3.48 3.20 -9.77
N ALA A 44 3.50 3.05 -11.09
CA ALA A 44 2.96 1.87 -11.76
C ALA A 44 3.68 0.58 -11.31
N ILE A 45 5.02 0.63 -11.19
CA ILE A 45 5.82 -0.50 -10.71
C ILE A 45 5.46 -0.84 -9.25
N ILE A 46 5.35 0.16 -8.37
CA ILE A 46 5.00 -0.05 -6.95
C ILE A 46 3.64 -0.74 -6.82
N VAL A 47 2.62 -0.23 -7.53
CA VAL A 47 1.27 -0.81 -7.49
C VAL A 47 1.25 -2.22 -8.09
N PHE A 48 1.97 -2.43 -9.20
CA PHE A 48 2.07 -3.75 -9.83
C PHE A 48 2.67 -4.80 -8.88
N PHE A 49 3.82 -4.52 -8.28
CA PHE A 49 4.45 -5.44 -7.33
C PHE A 49 3.69 -5.59 -6.02
N SER A 50 3.07 -4.52 -5.51
CA SER A 50 2.19 -4.58 -4.33
C SER A 50 0.99 -5.52 -4.56
N GLY A 51 0.40 -5.49 -5.77
CA GLY A 51 -0.70 -6.35 -6.15
C GLY A 51 -0.38 -7.85 -6.09
N ILE A 52 0.87 -8.24 -6.35
CA ILE A 52 1.32 -9.65 -6.29
C ILE A 52 1.12 -10.22 -4.88
N ILE A 53 1.41 -9.45 -3.83
CA ILE A 53 1.26 -9.91 -2.44
C ILE A 53 -0.22 -10.19 -2.12
N SER A 54 -1.11 -9.31 -2.57
CA SER A 54 -2.56 -9.50 -2.41
C SER A 54 -3.05 -10.75 -3.17
N PHE A 55 -2.53 -10.96 -4.37
CA PHE A 55 -2.84 -12.13 -5.19
C PHE A 55 -2.40 -13.44 -4.51
N ILE A 56 -1.17 -13.50 -4.00
CA ILE A 56 -0.66 -14.67 -3.27
C ILE A 56 -1.52 -14.96 -2.04
N ASN A 57 -1.88 -13.94 -1.26
CA ASN A 57 -2.75 -14.10 -0.09
C ASN A 57 -4.13 -14.66 -0.47
N SER A 58 -4.69 -14.23 -1.61
CA SER A 58 -5.94 -14.77 -2.11
C SER A 58 -5.83 -16.25 -2.47
N ILE A 59 -4.75 -16.67 -3.13
CA ILE A 59 -4.49 -18.08 -3.45
C ILE A 59 -4.29 -18.90 -2.17
N ALA A 60 -3.45 -18.41 -1.25
CA ALA A 60 -3.16 -19.11 0.00
C ALA A 60 -4.44 -19.36 0.82
N THR A 61 -5.31 -18.36 0.92
CA THR A 61 -6.62 -18.50 1.59
C THR A 61 -7.50 -19.51 0.86
N PHE A 62 -7.51 -19.51 -0.48
CA PHE A 62 -8.31 -20.45 -1.26
C PHE A 62 -7.85 -21.90 -1.10
N VAL A 63 -6.54 -22.15 -1.07
CA VAL A 63 -5.96 -23.49 -0.86
C VAL A 63 -6.17 -23.95 0.59
N GLY A 64 -5.91 -23.09 1.57
CA GLY A 64 -6.10 -23.42 2.99
C GLY A 64 -7.55 -23.67 3.37
N ASN A 65 -8.53 -23.10 2.65
CA ASN A 65 -9.95 -23.38 2.86
C ASN A 65 -10.40 -24.71 2.23
N ARG A 66 -9.52 -25.41 1.50
CA ARG A 66 -9.79 -26.70 0.83
C ARG A 66 -9.19 -27.91 1.57
N THR A 67 -8.35 -27.69 2.58
CA THR A 67 -7.79 -28.69 3.49
C THR A 67 -8.45 -28.61 4.85
#